data_AF-A0A8D5UGB8-F1
#
_entry.id   AF-A0A8D5UGB8-F1
#
_cell.length_a   1.000
_cell.length_b   1.000
_cell.length_c   1.000
_cell.angle_alpha   90.00
_cell.angle_beta   90.00
_cell.angle_gamma   90.00
#
_symmetry.space_group_name_H-M   'P 1'
#
loop_
_entity.id
_entity.type
_entity.pdbx_description
1 polymer ?
#
loop_
_entity_poly.entity_id
_entity_poly.type
_entity_poly.pdbx_seq_one_letter_code
_entity_poly.pdbx_strand_id
1 'polypeptide(L)'
;MTRRYIPQVRSAVLPDDGAWTELNGEDVLILSVTEWQGQLRASSRGYEYVWLYDRQSKAYIFCIRMSNGEERAIAFPREHAGTLLQDGRAYEPFTILVTDQPLDNIGEQSQFLLFRDVKLKRHPEAGW
;
A
#
# COMPACT_ATOMS: atom_id res chain seq x y z
N MET A 1 -10.45 -25.36 2.49
CA MET A 1 -10.35 -24.35 3.57
C MET A 1 -9.36 -23.29 3.12
N THR A 2 -9.83 -22.12 2.71
CA THR A 2 -8.95 -21.02 2.27
C THR A 2 -8.31 -20.42 3.51
N ARG A 3 -6.98 -20.59 3.69
CA ARG A 3 -6.26 -19.94 4.78
C ARG A 3 -6.35 -18.43 4.54
N ARG A 4 -6.94 -17.70 5.48
CA ARG A 4 -7.00 -16.24 5.44
C ARG A 4 -5.69 -15.69 6.00
N TYR A 5 -5.06 -14.76 5.30
CA TYR A 5 -3.92 -14.02 5.81
C TYR A 5 -4.29 -13.31 7.13
N ILE A 6 -3.57 -13.65 8.20
CA ILE A 6 -3.62 -12.95 9.49
C ILE A 6 -2.28 -12.23 9.65
N PRO A 7 -2.26 -10.89 9.66
CA PRO A 7 -1.04 -10.11 9.75
C PRO A 7 -0.42 -10.26 11.13
N GLN A 8 0.91 -10.35 11.16
CA GLN A 8 1.78 -10.42 12.34
C GLN A 8 2.77 -9.24 12.40
N VAL A 9 2.65 -8.28 11.47
CA VAL A 9 3.36 -7.01 11.47
C VAL A 9 3.27 -6.30 12.83
N ARG A 10 4.41 -5.79 13.31
CA ARG A 10 4.51 -5.07 14.59
C ARG A 10 4.60 -3.55 14.42
N SER A 11 4.91 -3.10 13.22
CA SER A 11 5.02 -1.70 12.85
C SER A 11 4.53 -1.52 11.41
N ALA A 12 4.09 -0.31 11.12
CA ALA A 12 3.75 0.13 9.78
C ALA A 12 4.55 1.39 9.47
N VAL A 13 5.08 1.49 8.26
CA VAL A 13 5.81 2.66 7.80
C VAL A 13 4.83 3.68 7.22
N LEU A 14 5.18 4.95 7.29
CA LEU A 14 4.45 6.00 6.59
C LEU A 14 5.07 6.15 5.20
N PRO A 15 4.27 6.29 4.13
CA PRO A 15 4.83 6.69 2.85
C PRO A 15 5.36 8.12 2.98
N ASP A 16 6.56 8.34 2.44
CA ASP A 16 7.19 9.66 2.36
C ASP A 16 6.38 10.58 1.45
N ASP A 17 5.89 10.00 0.34
CA ASP A 17 5.06 10.68 -0.64
C ASP A 17 4.12 9.69 -1.33
N GLY A 18 3.04 10.19 -1.92
CA GLY A 18 2.10 9.37 -2.66
C GLY A 18 1.29 10.18 -3.65
N ALA A 19 1.06 9.60 -4.82
CA ALA A 19 0.31 10.24 -5.88
C ALA A 19 -0.51 9.19 -6.63
N TRP A 20 -1.66 9.63 -7.12
CA TRP A 20 -2.44 8.82 -8.03
C TRP A 20 -2.09 9.15 -9.48
N THR A 21 -2.01 8.12 -10.30
CA THR A 21 -1.85 8.19 -11.75
C THR A 21 -2.74 7.15 -12.42
N GLU A 22 -2.84 7.23 -13.74
CA GLU A 22 -3.39 6.17 -14.58
C GLU A 22 -2.23 5.46 -15.31
N LEU A 23 -2.27 4.13 -15.36
CA LEU A 23 -1.32 3.33 -16.15
C LEU A 23 -2.08 2.26 -16.92
N ASN A 24 -2.03 2.31 -18.26
CA ASN A 24 -2.78 1.39 -19.14
C ASN A 24 -4.29 1.34 -18.85
N GLY A 25 -4.89 2.45 -18.43
CA GLY A 25 -6.31 2.53 -18.07
C GLY A 25 -6.66 2.00 -16.69
N GLU A 26 -5.67 1.64 -15.87
CA GLU A 26 -5.86 1.25 -14.46
C GLU A 26 -5.49 2.43 -13.54
N ASP A 27 -6.32 2.67 -12.52
CA ASP A 27 -5.98 3.60 -11.43
C ASP A 27 -4.84 3.03 -10.58
N VAL A 28 -3.74 3.79 -10.50
CA VAL A 28 -2.54 3.40 -9.75
C VAL A 28 -2.23 4.43 -8.67
N LEU A 29 -2.22 3.97 -7.43
CA LEU A 29 -1.67 4.70 -6.30
C LEU A 29 -0.17 4.40 -6.19
N ILE A 30 0.66 5.36 -6.57
CA ILE A 30 2.12 5.29 -6.42
C ILE A 30 2.48 5.79 -5.02
N LEU A 31 3.33 5.05 -4.31
CA LEU A 31 3.83 5.37 -2.99
C LEU A 31 5.35 5.34 -2.98
N SER A 32 5.96 6.39 -2.43
CA SER A 32 7.37 6.42 -2.08
C SER A 32 7.53 5.99 -0.62
N VAL A 33 8.34 4.97 -0.38
CA VAL A 33 8.65 4.43 0.94
C VAL A 33 10.15 4.21 1.02
N THR A 34 10.89 5.29 1.22
CA THR A 34 12.36 5.31 1.24
C THR A 34 12.95 4.48 2.38
N GLU A 35 12.20 4.26 3.47
CA GLU A 35 12.57 3.32 4.54
C GLU A 35 12.80 1.88 4.04
N TRP A 36 12.24 1.52 2.88
CA TRP A 36 12.41 0.20 2.27
C TRP A 36 13.63 0.11 1.33
N GLN A 37 14.54 1.08 1.36
CA GLN A 37 15.70 1.16 0.48
C GLN A 37 16.51 -0.14 0.46
N GLY A 38 16.69 -0.68 -0.76
CA GLY A 38 17.46 -1.91 -0.98
C GLY A 38 16.75 -3.19 -0.54
N GLN A 39 15.54 -3.07 0.00
CA GLN A 39 14.70 -4.19 0.44
C GLN A 39 13.63 -4.55 -0.60
N LEU A 40 13.45 -3.78 -1.69
CA LEU A 40 12.52 -4.10 -2.78
C LEU A 40 13.04 -5.17 -3.75
N ARG A 41 13.89 -6.08 -3.26
CA ARG A 41 14.44 -7.20 -4.04
C ARG A 41 13.51 -8.41 -4.00
N ALA A 42 12.32 -8.31 -4.61
CA ALA A 42 11.52 -9.50 -4.89
C ALA A 42 10.56 -9.27 -6.06
N SER A 43 10.61 -10.16 -7.04
CA SER A 43 9.55 -10.26 -8.05
C SER A 43 8.21 -10.50 -7.36
N SER A 44 7.19 -9.75 -7.74
CA SER A 44 5.80 -9.80 -7.26
C SER A 44 5.04 -11.11 -7.60
N ARG A 45 5.74 -12.23 -7.78
CA ARG A 45 5.12 -13.55 -7.95
C ARG A 45 4.56 -14.03 -6.60
N GLY A 46 3.36 -13.55 -6.30
CA GLY A 46 2.55 -13.92 -5.15
C GLY A 46 2.72 -13.00 -3.96
N TYR A 47 1.60 -12.42 -3.53
CA TYR A 47 1.46 -11.70 -2.26
C TYR A 47 0.06 -11.96 -1.70
N GLU A 48 -0.07 -11.85 -0.39
CA GLU A 48 -1.35 -11.73 0.30
C GLU A 48 -1.44 -10.34 0.92
N TYR A 49 -2.64 -9.75 0.97
CA TYR A 49 -2.83 -8.47 1.63
C TYR A 49 -4.09 -8.44 2.48
N VAL A 50 -4.10 -7.54 3.46
CA VAL A 50 -5.31 -7.20 4.21
C VAL A 50 -5.25 -5.74 4.64
N TRP A 51 -6.42 -5.10 4.68
CA TRP A 51 -6.59 -3.78 5.28
C TRP A 51 -7.02 -3.92 6.73
N LEU A 52 -6.33 -3.22 7.61
CA LEU A 52 -6.75 -2.98 8.98
C LEU A 52 -7.14 -1.51 9.14
N TYR A 53 -8.00 -1.24 10.11
CA TYR A 53 -8.30 0.12 10.54
C TYR A 53 -7.93 0.23 12.02
N ASP A 54 -6.95 1.07 12.33
CA ASP A 54 -6.63 1.42 13.71
C ASP A 54 -7.45 2.63 14.15
N ARG A 55 -8.34 2.40 15.11
CA ARG A 55 -9.23 3.41 15.68
C ARG A 55 -8.48 4.46 16.51
N GLN A 56 -7.39 4.08 17.17
CA GLN A 56 -6.67 4.99 18.07
C GLN A 56 -5.91 6.04 17.27
N SER A 57 -5.15 5.60 16.27
CA SER A 57 -4.41 6.49 15.37
C SER A 57 -5.24 7.04 14.21
N LYS A 58 -6.49 6.58 14.05
CA LYS A 58 -7.36 6.90 12.90
C LYS A 58 -6.65 6.66 11.58
N ALA A 59 -6.04 5.50 11.43
CA ALA A 59 -5.25 5.14 10.26
C ALA A 59 -5.75 3.84 9.62
N TYR A 60 -5.78 3.81 8.28
CA TYR A 60 -5.82 2.52 7.59
C TYR A 60 -4.40 1.95 7.51
N ILE A 61 -4.27 0.64 7.64
CA ILE A 61 -2.99 -0.05 7.57
C ILE A 61 -3.09 -1.11 6.49
N PHE A 62 -2.32 -0.93 5.42
CA PHE A 62 -2.19 -1.90 4.35
C PHE A 62 -1.12 -2.91 4.74
N CYS A 63 -1.53 -4.10 5.16
CA CYS A 63 -0.63 -5.18 5.54
C CYS A 63 -0.42 -6.10 4.35
N ILE A 64 0.82 -6.46 4.08
CA ILE A 64 1.24 -7.27 2.94
C ILE A 64 2.10 -8.42 3.47
N ARG A 65 1.87 -9.63 2.97
CA ARG A 65 2.77 -10.77 3.10
C ARG A 65 3.28 -11.16 1.73
N MET A 66 4.60 -11.10 1.55
CA MET A 66 5.29 -11.51 0.35
C MET A 66 5.42 -13.03 0.29
N SER A 67 5.65 -13.61 -0.90
CA SER A 67 5.76 -15.07 -1.08
C SER A 67 6.91 -15.73 -0.31
N ASN A 68 7.94 -14.97 0.04
CA ASN A 68 9.05 -15.42 0.91
C ASN A 68 8.66 -15.46 2.41
N GLY A 69 7.42 -15.10 2.76
CA GLY A 69 6.91 -15.03 4.12
C GLY A 69 7.19 -13.72 4.85
N GLU A 70 7.90 -12.78 4.22
CA GLU A 70 8.16 -11.46 4.78
C GLU A 70 6.87 -10.64 4.84
N GLU A 71 6.64 -9.96 5.97
CA GLU A 71 5.49 -9.09 6.13
C GLU A 71 5.90 -7.63 6.27
N ARG A 72 5.13 -6.76 5.61
CA ARG A 72 5.30 -5.32 5.65
C ARG A 72 3.95 -4.65 5.81
N ALA A 73 3.95 -3.44 6.36
CA ALA A 73 2.74 -2.65 6.49
C ALA A 73 3.00 -1.18 6.17
N ILE A 74 2.05 -0.56 5.47
CA ILE A 74 2.04 0.87 5.19
C ILE A 74 0.84 1.48 5.90
N ALA A 75 1.08 2.52 6.70
CA ALA A 75 0.04 3.25 7.41
C ALA A 75 -0.41 4.47 6.61
N PHE A 76 -1.73 4.71 6.62
CA PHE A 76 -2.41 5.84 6.01
C PHE A 76 -3.20 6.59 7.09
N PRO A 77 -2.53 7.41 7.93
CA PRO A 77 -3.22 8.26 8.90
C PRO A 77 -4.15 9.24 8.20
N ARG A 78 -5.35 9.43 8.75
CA ARG A 78 -6.43 10.24 8.15
C ARG A 78 -5.98 11.60 7.60
N GLU A 79 -5.14 12.32 8.34
CA GLU A 79 -4.76 13.71 8.03
C GLU A 79 -3.53 13.82 7.10
N HIS A 80 -2.87 12.70 6.79
CA HIS A 80 -1.70 12.65 5.92
C HIS A 80 -1.99 11.78 4.69
N ALA A 81 -1.31 10.63 4.56
CA ALA A 81 -1.50 9.69 3.47
C ALA A 81 -2.93 9.15 3.37
N GLY A 82 -3.73 9.24 4.42
CA GLY A 82 -5.17 8.94 4.39
C GLY A 82 -5.97 9.81 3.42
N THR A 83 -5.49 11.02 3.07
CA THR A 83 -6.15 11.84 2.03
C THR A 83 -6.13 11.15 0.66
N LEU A 84 -5.08 10.37 0.34
CA LEU A 84 -4.98 9.56 -0.88
C LEU A 84 -6.10 8.51 -0.92
N LEU A 85 -6.47 7.96 0.22
CA LEU A 85 -7.56 6.98 0.33
C LEU A 85 -8.94 7.63 0.39
N GLN A 86 -9.08 8.95 0.39
CA GLN A 86 -10.38 9.64 0.26
C GLN A 86 -10.70 9.98 -1.20
N ASP A 87 -9.72 9.86 -2.09
CA ASP A 87 -9.91 10.03 -3.52
C ASP A 87 -10.96 9.03 -4.06
N GLY A 88 -11.76 9.48 -5.04
CA GLY A 88 -12.80 8.65 -5.68
C GLY A 88 -12.25 7.34 -6.26
N ARG A 89 -11.00 7.34 -6.73
CA ARG A 89 -10.31 6.16 -7.26
C ARG A 89 -10.11 5.05 -6.22
N ALA A 90 -10.07 5.40 -4.93
CA ALA A 90 -9.93 4.43 -3.85
C ALA A 90 -11.22 3.64 -3.52
N TYR A 91 -12.36 3.97 -4.14
CA TYR A 91 -13.64 3.30 -3.89
C TYR A 91 -13.85 2.06 -4.77
N GLU A 92 -13.17 1.99 -5.91
CA GLU A 92 -13.12 0.82 -6.78
C GLU A 92 -11.82 0.03 -6.55
N PRO A 93 -11.65 -1.19 -7.11
CA PRO A 93 -10.36 -1.85 -7.11
C PRO A 93 -9.31 -1.01 -7.84
N PHE A 94 -8.12 -0.89 -7.24
CA PHE A 94 -7.02 -0.12 -7.79
C PHE A 94 -5.69 -0.88 -7.63
N THR A 95 -4.65 -0.37 -8.27
CA THR A 95 -3.30 -0.91 -8.15
C THR A 95 -2.48 -0.03 -7.20
N ILE A 96 -1.73 -0.64 -6.29
CA ILE A 96 -0.71 0.06 -5.48
C ILE A 96 0.66 -0.26 -6.06
N LEU A 97 1.43 0.78 -6.35
CA LEU A 97 2.82 0.68 -6.76
C LEU A 97 3.69 1.31 -5.67
N VAL A 98 4.64 0.54 -5.13
CA VAL A 98 5.54 1.04 -4.08
C VAL A 98 6.97 1.07 -4.61
N THR A 99 7.64 2.20 -4.41
CA THR A 99 9.06 2.39 -4.70
C THR A 99 9.82 2.77 -3.43
N ASP A 100 11.13 2.52 -3.40
CA ASP A 100 12.04 2.94 -2.34
C ASP A 100 12.79 4.24 -2.71
N GLN A 101 12.36 4.89 -3.79
CA GLN A 101 12.92 6.14 -4.29
C GLN A 101 11.91 7.29 -4.18
N PRO A 102 12.37 8.55 -4.02
CA PRO A 102 11.50 9.72 -4.14
C PRO A 102 10.77 9.73 -5.50
N LEU A 103 9.52 10.21 -5.52
CA LEU A 103 8.70 10.19 -6.75
C LEU A 103 9.33 10.97 -7.90
N ASP A 104 9.99 12.09 -7.60
CA ASP A 104 10.70 12.92 -8.58
C ASP A 104 11.92 12.24 -9.22
N ASN A 105 12.40 11.14 -8.62
CA ASN A 105 13.59 10.41 -9.06
C ASN A 105 13.24 9.05 -9.69
N ILE A 106 11.96 8.77 -9.92
CA ILE A 106 11.54 7.52 -10.55
C ILE A 106 11.97 7.49 -12.02
N GLY A 107 12.68 6.44 -12.42
CA GLY A 107 13.09 6.19 -13.80
C GLY A 107 12.78 4.76 -14.27
N GLU A 108 13.12 4.45 -15.53
CA GLU A 108 12.80 3.15 -16.15
C GLU A 108 13.48 1.95 -15.46
N GLN A 109 14.57 2.17 -14.72
CA GLN A 109 15.32 1.12 -14.01
C GLN A 109 14.97 1.02 -12.53
N SER A 110 14.05 1.87 -12.03
CA SER A 110 13.65 1.87 -10.63
C SER A 110 12.97 0.56 -10.26
N GLN A 111 13.21 0.11 -9.03
CA GLN A 111 12.57 -1.10 -8.51
C GLN A 111 11.20 -0.73 -7.93
N PHE A 112 10.21 -1.58 -8.22
CA PHE A 112 8.85 -1.39 -7.78
C PHE A 112 8.25 -2.69 -7.26
N LEU A 113 7.40 -2.57 -6.25
CA LEU A 113 6.43 -3.59 -5.89
C LEU A 113 5.07 -3.19 -6.42
N LEU A 114 4.42 -4.12 -7.12
CA LEU A 114 3.11 -3.89 -7.71
C LEU A 114 2.08 -4.81 -7.07
N PHE A 115 1.06 -4.21 -6.47
CA PHE A 115 -0.08 -4.88 -5.87
C PHE A 115 -1.32 -4.52 -6.69
N ARG A 116 -1.76 -5.44 -7.54
CA ARG A 116 -2.95 -5.30 -8.39
C ARG A 116 -4.22 -5.70 -7.65
N ASP A 117 -5.36 -5.21 -8.17
CA ASP A 117 -6.70 -5.53 -7.69
C ASP A 117 -6.86 -5.35 -6.17
N VAL A 118 -6.23 -4.31 -5.63
CA VAL A 118 -6.33 -3.95 -4.23
C VAL A 118 -7.69 -3.33 -3.99
N LYS A 119 -8.45 -3.92 -3.06
CA LYS A 119 -9.74 -3.39 -2.63
C LYS A 119 -9.67 -2.92 -1.19
N LEU A 120 -9.80 -1.62 -0.98
CA LEU A 120 -9.95 -1.03 0.35
C LEU A 120 -11.34 -1.36 0.90
N LYS A 121 -11.39 -2.10 2.01
CA LYS A 121 -12.63 -2.26 2.77
C LYS A 121 -12.71 -1.15 3.82
N ARG A 122 -13.49 -0.11 3.54
CA ARG A 122 -13.70 0.98 4.49
C ARG A 122 -14.37 0.49 5.77
N HIS A 123 -13.88 0.97 6.91
CA HIS A 123 -14.47 0.69 8.21
C HIS A 123 -15.57 1.72 8.50
N PRO A 124 -16.78 1.33 8.96
CA PRO A 124 -17.88 2.26 9.21
C PRO A 124 -17.51 3.40 10.17
N GLU A 125 -16.70 3.10 11.18
CA GLU A 125 -16.25 4.09 12.17
C GLU A 125 -15.10 4.98 11.68
N ALA A 126 -14.49 4.69 10.53
CA ALA A 126 -13.53 5.62 9.95
C ALA A 126 -14.24 6.94 9.63
N GLY A 127 -15.44 6.86 9.04
CA GLY A 127 -16.24 8.03 8.69
C GLY A 127 -15.61 8.88 7.58
N TRP A 128 -14.67 8.31 6.81
CA TRP A 128 -14.00 8.90 5.66
C TRP A 128 -13.58 7.81 4.66
#